data_AF-A0A2M8Q7Y6-F1
#
_entry.id   AF-A0A2M8Q7Y6-F1
#
_cell.length_a   1.000
_cell.length_b   1.000
_cell.length_c   1.000
_cell.angle_alpha   90.00
_cell.angle_beta   90.00
_cell.angle_gamma   90.00
#
_symmetry.space_group_name_H-M   'P 1'
#
loop_
_entity.id
_entity.type
_entity.pdbx_description
1 polymer ?
#
loop_
_entity_poly.entity_id
_entity_poly.type
_entity_poly.pdbx_seq_one_letter_code
_entity_poly.pdbx_strand_id
1 'polypeptide(L)'
;VGLRGIEAAKIEAACASGAAALRVGVMAIASGQADVVIVAGVEKMTDTPIDETTAGLALAADQEYEVAEGATFVALNAMLMQRYMHEYGVSHRDFAPFPINAHANARNNPFAMFRTPITLDKYEKATVIAPPINILDSSPVCDGAAAVVLVPLERAREFGRHKRIVRVAASIMAT
;
A
#
# COMPACT_ATOMS: atom_id res chain seq x y z
N VAL A 1 12.72 -15.31 10.69
CA VAL A 1 13.59 -15.79 9.57
C VAL A 1 14.91 -16.44 10.01
N GLY A 2 15.14 -16.79 11.28
CA GLY A 2 16.33 -17.56 11.69
C GLY A 2 17.65 -16.77 11.79
N LEU A 3 17.66 -15.48 11.44
CA LEU A 3 18.82 -14.58 11.49
C LEU A 3 19.04 -14.00 12.90
N ARG A 4 19.38 -14.86 13.87
CA ARG A 4 19.64 -14.43 15.26
C ARG A 4 20.90 -13.57 15.34
N GLY A 5 20.85 -12.51 16.17
CA GLY A 5 21.99 -11.62 16.40
C GLY A 5 22.24 -10.58 15.30
N ILE A 6 21.42 -10.56 14.25
CA ILE A 6 21.43 -9.50 13.24
C ILE A 6 20.56 -8.34 13.72
N GLU A 7 21.02 -7.12 13.52
CA GLU A 7 20.26 -5.91 13.81
C GLU A 7 18.92 -5.93 13.06
N ALA A 8 17.84 -5.59 13.78
CA ALA A 8 16.51 -5.53 13.22
C ALA A 8 15.74 -4.36 13.83
N ALA A 9 15.02 -3.63 13.00
CA ALA A 9 14.13 -2.54 13.40
C ALA A 9 12.78 -2.68 12.70
N LYS A 10 11.70 -2.41 13.45
CA LYS A 10 10.35 -2.23 12.86
C LYS A 10 10.18 -0.75 12.52
N ILE A 11 9.79 -0.48 11.28
CA ILE A 11 9.45 0.87 10.81
C ILE A 11 7.95 0.90 10.56
N GLU A 12 7.28 1.91 11.11
CA GLU A 12 5.82 2.08 11.02
C GLU A 12 5.50 3.47 10.49
N ALA A 13 4.67 3.52 9.45
CA ALA A 13 4.14 4.72 8.80
C ALA A 13 2.79 4.38 8.13
N ALA A 14 1.92 3.65 8.84
CA ALA A 14 0.65 3.14 8.33
C ALA A 14 0.82 2.41 6.98
N CYS A 15 0.00 2.72 5.98
CA CYS A 15 0.08 2.09 4.66
C CYS A 15 1.43 2.33 3.94
N ALA A 16 2.22 3.31 4.38
CA ALA A 16 3.55 3.61 3.82
C ALA A 16 4.70 2.85 4.51
N SER A 17 4.42 2.02 5.54
CA SER A 17 5.44 1.30 6.33
C SER A 17 6.46 0.55 5.47
N GLY A 18 6.03 -0.14 4.41
CA GLY A 18 6.94 -0.86 3.51
C GLY A 18 7.91 0.07 2.76
N ALA A 19 7.43 1.24 2.30
CA ALA A 19 8.26 2.24 1.62
C ALA A 19 9.18 2.99 2.60
N ALA A 20 8.70 3.28 3.81
CA ALA A 20 9.52 3.84 4.88
C ALA A 20 10.64 2.90 5.30
N ALA A 21 10.35 1.60 5.47
CA ALA A 21 11.36 0.58 5.72
C ALA A 21 12.37 0.47 4.57
N LEU A 22 11.92 0.57 3.32
CA LEU A 22 12.80 0.62 2.15
C LEU A 22 13.74 1.84 2.22
N ARG A 23 13.23 3.02 2.56
CA ARG A 23 14.03 4.24 2.71
C ARG A 23 15.10 4.08 3.78
N VAL A 24 14.75 3.52 4.94
CA VAL A 24 15.71 3.22 6.02
C VAL A 24 16.79 2.26 5.54
N GLY A 25 16.42 1.17 4.85
CA GLY A 25 17.38 0.24 4.28
C GLY A 25 18.30 0.87 3.23
N VAL A 26 17.78 1.74 2.37
CA VAL A 26 18.57 2.51 1.40
C VAL A 26 19.58 3.42 2.11
N MET A 27 19.18 4.09 3.19
CA MET A 27 20.08 4.94 3.98
C MET A 27 21.17 4.13 4.70
N ALA A 28 20.85 2.95 5.21
CA ALA A 28 21.83 2.06 5.84
C ALA A 28 22.92 1.60 4.85
N ILE A 29 22.53 1.21 3.62
CA ILE A 29 23.49 0.87 2.56
C ILE A 29 24.29 2.11 2.13
N ALA A 30 23.61 3.23 1.83
CA ALA A 30 24.26 4.43 1.29
C ALA A 30 25.21 5.11 2.28
N SER A 31 24.97 4.98 3.58
CA SER A 31 25.86 5.49 4.64
C SER A 31 27.05 4.57 4.94
N GLY A 32 27.08 3.35 4.38
CA GLY A 32 28.10 2.35 4.70
C GLY A 32 27.92 1.68 6.05
N GLN A 33 26.79 1.90 6.75
CA GLN A 33 26.48 1.21 8.01
C GLN A 33 26.22 -0.29 7.81
N ALA A 34 25.71 -0.67 6.64
CA ALA A 34 25.49 -2.07 6.28
C ALA A 34 25.85 -2.34 4.81
N ASP A 35 26.34 -3.55 4.54
CA ASP A 35 26.61 -4.04 3.19
C ASP A 35 25.43 -4.80 2.57
N VAL A 36 24.60 -5.42 3.41
CA VAL A 36 23.46 -6.22 2.99
C VAL A 36 22.32 -5.95 3.95
N VAL A 37 21.20 -5.47 3.42
CA VAL A 37 19.98 -5.19 4.19
C VAL A 37 18.82 -5.93 3.56
N ILE A 38 18.03 -6.62 4.39
CA ILE A 38 16.74 -7.17 3.99
C ILE A 38 15.66 -6.22 4.48
N VAL A 39 14.85 -5.74 3.55
CA VAL A 39 13.63 -4.99 3.87
C VAL A 39 12.46 -5.93 3.62
N ALA A 40 11.64 -6.16 4.64
CA ALA A 40 10.47 -7.02 4.55
C ALA A 40 9.24 -6.29 5.11
N GLY A 41 8.15 -6.32 4.37
CA GLY A 41 6.82 -5.93 4.82
C GLY A 41 5.92 -7.14 4.88
N VAL A 42 5.07 -7.21 5.90
CA VAL A 42 4.09 -8.28 6.10
C VAL A 42 2.84 -7.68 6.73
N GLU A 43 1.68 -8.16 6.30
CA GLU A 43 0.39 -7.81 6.88
C GLU A 43 -0.49 -9.07 6.96
N LYS A 44 -1.20 -9.23 8.07
CA LYS A 44 -2.12 -10.35 8.31
C LYS A 44 -3.40 -9.84 8.96
N MET A 45 -4.31 -9.33 8.13
CA MET A 45 -5.55 -8.71 8.60
C MET A 45 -6.69 -9.71 8.75
N THR A 46 -6.69 -10.84 8.03
CA THR A 46 -7.83 -11.79 8.08
C THR A 46 -7.94 -12.55 9.40
N ASP A 47 -6.95 -12.43 10.28
CA ASP A 47 -6.92 -13.12 11.58
C ASP A 47 -7.66 -12.33 12.67
N THR A 48 -8.27 -11.19 12.32
CA THR A 48 -9.12 -10.41 13.24
C THR A 48 -10.53 -10.22 12.67
N PRO A 49 -11.53 -9.98 13.53
CA PRO A 49 -12.84 -9.50 13.12
C PRO A 49 -12.76 -8.22 12.27
N ILE A 50 -13.74 -8.02 11.37
CA ILE A 50 -13.69 -6.93 10.40
C ILE A 50 -13.79 -5.54 11.04
N ASP A 51 -14.49 -5.42 12.17
CA ASP A 51 -14.58 -4.22 13.00
C ASP A 51 -13.23 -3.90 13.64
N GLU A 52 -12.53 -4.90 14.17
CA GLU A 52 -11.16 -4.73 14.68
C GLU A 52 -10.17 -4.35 13.56
N THR A 53 -10.26 -4.99 12.39
CA THR A 53 -9.47 -4.60 11.21
C THR A 53 -9.74 -3.15 10.81
N THR A 54 -11.01 -2.75 10.78
CA THR A 54 -11.42 -1.39 10.40
C THR A 54 -10.90 -0.36 11.40
N ALA A 55 -10.98 -0.65 12.70
CA ALA A 55 -10.42 0.19 13.75
C ALA A 55 -8.89 0.28 13.64
N GLY A 56 -8.21 -0.83 13.36
CA GLY A 56 -6.77 -0.86 13.13
C GLY A 56 -6.33 0.02 11.96
N LEU A 57 -7.08 0.01 10.85
CA LEU A 57 -6.82 0.89 9.70
C LEU A 57 -7.08 2.37 10.04
N ALA A 58 -8.05 2.66 10.89
CA ALA A 58 -8.34 4.02 11.33
C ALA A 58 -7.23 4.63 12.21
N LEU A 59 -6.29 3.83 12.75
CA LEU A 59 -5.10 4.34 13.45
C LEU A 59 -4.18 5.20 12.57
N ALA A 60 -4.36 5.15 11.25
CA ALA A 60 -3.65 6.01 10.31
C ALA A 60 -4.19 7.45 10.27
N ALA A 61 -5.39 7.68 10.80
CA ALA A 61 -6.06 8.97 10.89
C ALA A 61 -5.81 9.65 12.24
N ASP A 62 -6.18 10.92 12.36
CA ASP A 62 -6.12 11.65 13.62
C ASP A 62 -7.12 11.06 14.63
N GLN A 63 -6.62 10.59 15.77
CA GLN A 63 -7.48 9.92 16.74
C GLN A 63 -8.39 10.89 17.49
N GLU A 64 -7.99 12.15 17.64
CA GLU A 64 -8.72 13.15 18.43
C GLU A 64 -9.72 13.91 17.57
N TYR A 65 -9.36 14.23 16.34
CA TYR A 65 -10.17 15.11 15.47
C TYR A 65 -10.96 14.37 14.39
N GLU A 66 -10.60 13.13 14.07
CA GLU A 66 -11.27 12.35 13.01
C GLU A 66 -11.95 11.10 13.58
N VAL A 67 -11.19 10.22 14.22
CA VAL A 67 -11.72 8.93 14.68
C VAL A 67 -12.66 9.09 15.87
N ALA A 68 -12.35 9.97 16.83
CA ALA A 68 -13.24 10.27 17.96
C ALA A 68 -14.62 10.81 17.52
N GLU A 69 -14.67 11.50 16.39
CA GLU A 69 -15.90 12.01 15.77
C GLU A 69 -16.65 10.93 14.94
N GLY A 70 -16.16 9.69 14.94
CA GLY A 70 -16.76 8.55 14.25
C GLY A 70 -16.37 8.42 12.79
N ALA A 71 -15.38 9.17 12.30
CA ALA A 71 -14.91 9.04 10.92
C ALA A 71 -14.13 7.73 10.74
N THR A 72 -14.63 6.87 9.86
CA THR A 72 -13.87 5.70 9.40
C THR A 72 -12.87 6.12 8.31
N PHE A 73 -11.83 5.31 8.10
CA PHE A 73 -10.85 5.58 7.04
C PHE A 73 -11.49 5.69 5.64
N VAL A 74 -12.54 4.90 5.38
CA VAL A 74 -13.31 4.98 4.12
C VAL A 74 -14.11 6.28 4.06
N ALA A 75 -14.70 6.73 5.16
CA ALA A 75 -15.44 7.99 5.21
C ALA A 75 -14.53 9.22 4.97
N LEU A 76 -13.30 9.22 5.51
CA LEU A 76 -12.30 10.27 5.24
C LEU A 76 -11.99 10.37 3.74
N ASN A 77 -11.74 9.24 3.08
CA ASN A 77 -11.51 9.19 1.64
C ASN A 77 -12.76 9.60 0.84
N ALA A 78 -13.96 9.25 1.31
CA ALA A 78 -15.21 9.67 0.68
C ALA A 78 -15.37 11.20 0.74
N MET A 79 -15.06 11.84 1.87
CA MET A 79 -15.08 13.31 1.99
C MET A 79 -14.08 13.98 1.04
N LEU A 80 -12.88 13.42 0.87
CA LEU A 80 -11.91 13.90 -0.12
C LEU A 80 -12.45 13.79 -1.55
N MET A 81 -13.04 12.64 -1.91
CA MET A 81 -13.65 12.43 -3.22
C MET A 81 -14.82 13.39 -3.47
N GLN A 82 -15.69 13.61 -2.48
CA GLN A 82 -16.76 14.60 -2.55
C GLN A 82 -16.22 16.01 -2.79
N ARG A 83 -15.17 16.39 -2.05
CA ARG A 83 -14.55 17.70 -2.21
C ARG A 83 -13.98 17.88 -3.61
N TYR A 84 -13.31 16.87 -4.14
CA TYR A 84 -12.80 16.88 -5.51
C TYR A 84 -13.92 17.02 -6.55
N MET A 85 -15.00 16.23 -6.41
CA MET A 85 -16.17 16.32 -7.28
C MET A 85 -16.80 17.71 -7.25
N HIS A 86 -16.95 18.30 -6.06
CA HIS A 86 -17.47 19.66 -5.91
C HIS A 86 -16.56 20.71 -6.56
N GLU A 87 -15.25 20.61 -6.37
CA GLU A 87 -14.28 21.61 -6.84
C GLU A 87 -14.07 21.58 -8.35
N TYR A 88 -14.06 20.39 -8.96
CA TYR A 88 -13.76 20.20 -10.37
C TYR A 88 -15.00 19.86 -11.22
N GLY A 89 -16.18 19.75 -10.60
CA GLY A 89 -17.44 19.46 -11.30
C GLY A 89 -17.48 18.07 -11.95
N VAL A 90 -16.66 17.13 -11.47
CA VAL A 90 -16.63 15.75 -11.99
C VAL A 90 -17.68 14.88 -11.31
N SER A 91 -18.15 13.86 -12.04
CA SER A 91 -19.08 12.87 -11.55
C SER A 91 -18.36 11.63 -10.99
N HIS A 92 -19.06 10.83 -10.18
CA HIS A 92 -18.52 9.55 -9.70
C HIS A 92 -18.12 8.61 -10.85
N ARG A 93 -18.88 8.63 -11.96
CA ARG A 93 -18.59 7.87 -13.18
C ARG A 93 -17.21 8.19 -13.77
N ASP A 94 -16.69 9.40 -13.59
CA ASP A 94 -15.39 9.82 -14.14
C ASP A 94 -14.20 9.11 -13.46
N PHE A 95 -14.42 8.49 -12.30
CA PHE A 95 -13.40 7.70 -11.59
C PHE A 95 -13.34 6.25 -12.07
N ALA A 96 -14.37 5.76 -12.76
CA ALA A 96 -14.47 4.37 -13.24
C ALA A 96 -13.26 3.84 -14.04
N PRO A 97 -12.56 4.65 -14.87
CA PRO A 97 -11.39 4.16 -15.61
C PRO A 97 -10.28 3.58 -14.71
N PHE A 98 -10.13 4.09 -13.48
CA PHE A 98 -9.09 3.64 -12.56
C PHE A 98 -9.29 2.18 -12.11
N PRO A 99 -10.39 1.79 -11.45
CA PRO A 99 -10.59 0.40 -11.04
C PRO A 99 -10.75 -0.55 -12.23
N ILE A 100 -11.32 -0.10 -13.37
CA ILE A 100 -11.38 -0.92 -14.60
C ILE A 100 -9.96 -1.29 -15.07
N ASN A 101 -9.06 -0.31 -15.15
CA ASN A 101 -7.67 -0.54 -15.53
C ASN A 101 -6.93 -1.41 -14.49
N ALA A 102 -7.14 -1.16 -13.19
CA ALA A 102 -6.52 -1.97 -12.13
C ALA A 102 -6.91 -3.45 -12.24
N HIS A 103 -8.20 -3.75 -12.39
CA HIS A 103 -8.69 -5.11 -12.58
C HIS A 103 -8.23 -5.75 -13.89
N ALA A 104 -8.09 -4.98 -14.98
CA ALA A 104 -7.53 -5.46 -16.24
C ALA A 104 -6.05 -5.86 -16.09
N ASN A 105 -5.25 -5.05 -15.41
CA ASN A 105 -3.83 -5.32 -15.12
C ASN A 105 -3.64 -6.53 -14.20
N ALA A 106 -4.57 -6.73 -13.25
CA ALA A 106 -4.53 -7.84 -12.32
C ALA A 106 -4.79 -9.21 -12.96
N ARG A 107 -5.42 -9.26 -14.15
CA ARG A 107 -5.86 -10.49 -14.82
C ARG A 107 -4.80 -11.59 -14.89
N ASN A 108 -3.57 -11.21 -15.24
CA ASN A 108 -2.47 -12.15 -15.45
C ASN A 108 -1.44 -12.15 -14.30
N ASN A 109 -1.70 -11.42 -13.21
CA ASN A 109 -0.79 -11.34 -12.09
C ASN A 109 -1.02 -12.51 -11.11
N PRO A 110 -0.07 -13.47 -10.97
CA PRO A 110 -0.21 -14.61 -10.07
C PRO A 110 -0.21 -14.24 -8.58
N PHE A 111 0.01 -12.97 -8.22
CA PHE A 111 -0.06 -12.47 -6.85
C PHE A 111 -1.27 -11.57 -6.58
N ALA A 112 -2.07 -11.23 -7.60
CA ALA A 112 -3.26 -10.41 -7.38
C ALA A 112 -4.39 -11.20 -6.71
N MET A 113 -5.03 -10.59 -5.71
CA MET A 113 -6.19 -11.13 -4.98
C MET A 113 -7.42 -11.27 -5.89
N PHE A 114 -7.73 -10.22 -6.67
CA PHE A 114 -8.80 -10.25 -7.66
C PHE A 114 -8.19 -10.21 -9.07
N ARG A 115 -8.59 -11.16 -9.92
CA ARG A 115 -8.09 -11.27 -11.31
C ARG A 115 -9.18 -11.14 -12.36
N THR A 116 -10.38 -10.77 -11.93
CA THR A 116 -11.55 -10.64 -12.80
C THR A 116 -11.64 -9.20 -13.28
N PRO A 117 -11.54 -8.93 -14.59
CA PRO A 117 -11.83 -7.63 -15.16
C PRO A 117 -13.25 -7.15 -14.79
N ILE A 118 -13.43 -5.83 -14.69
CA ILE A 118 -14.75 -5.22 -14.44
C ILE A 118 -15.14 -4.30 -15.59
N THR A 119 -16.43 -3.99 -15.69
CA THR A 119 -17.00 -3.08 -16.69
C THR A 119 -17.51 -1.81 -16.03
N LEU A 120 -17.74 -0.78 -16.84
CA LEU A 120 -18.36 0.47 -16.38
C LEU A 120 -19.74 0.23 -15.76
N ASP A 121 -20.57 -0.59 -16.38
CA ASP A 121 -21.90 -0.96 -15.85
C ASP A 121 -21.80 -1.61 -14.45
N LYS A 122 -20.80 -2.48 -14.26
CA LYS A 122 -20.53 -3.10 -12.96
C LYS A 122 -20.07 -2.09 -11.92
N TYR A 123 -19.26 -1.11 -12.34
CA TYR A 123 -18.81 -0.02 -11.48
C TYR A 123 -19.97 0.87 -11.00
N GLU A 124 -20.84 1.29 -11.91
CA GLU A 124 -21.97 2.18 -11.58
C GLU A 124 -23.03 1.52 -10.70
N LYS A 125 -23.17 0.18 -10.81
CA LYS A 125 -24.12 -0.61 -10.01
C LYS A 125 -23.51 -1.18 -8.72
N ALA A 126 -22.25 -0.87 -8.43
CA ALA A 126 -21.56 -1.40 -7.27
C ALA A 126 -22.14 -0.84 -5.96
N THR A 127 -22.14 -1.68 -4.92
CA THR A 127 -22.65 -1.30 -3.60
C THR A 127 -21.87 -0.11 -3.03
N VAL A 128 -22.59 0.95 -2.68
CA VAL A 128 -22.01 2.12 -2.00
C VAL A 128 -21.64 1.74 -0.57
N ILE A 129 -20.42 2.07 -0.15
CA ILE A 129 -19.93 1.84 1.22
C ILE A 129 -20.05 3.12 2.04
N ALA A 130 -19.52 4.23 1.50
CA ALA A 130 -19.63 5.56 2.07
C ALA A 130 -19.79 6.54 0.90
N PRO A 131 -20.97 7.15 0.68
CA PRO A 131 -21.21 7.96 -0.51
C PRO A 131 -20.11 9.03 -0.68
N PRO A 132 -19.47 9.16 -1.85
CA PRO A 132 -19.76 8.51 -3.14
C PRO A 132 -18.98 7.20 -3.37
N ILE A 133 -18.05 6.81 -2.48
CA ILE A 133 -17.23 5.60 -2.61
C ILE A 133 -18.10 4.34 -2.59
N ASN A 134 -17.91 3.50 -3.61
CA ASN A 134 -18.47 2.15 -3.67
C ASN A 134 -17.42 1.06 -3.44
N ILE A 135 -17.84 -0.20 -3.43
CA ILE A 135 -16.94 -1.33 -3.16
C ILE A 135 -15.83 -1.52 -4.20
N LEU A 136 -15.98 -0.99 -5.42
CA LEU A 136 -14.96 -1.02 -6.46
C LEU A 136 -14.03 0.21 -6.42
N ASP A 137 -14.34 1.22 -5.62
CA ASP A 137 -13.43 2.32 -5.28
C ASP A 137 -12.53 1.98 -4.07
N SER A 138 -12.88 0.97 -3.29
CA SER A 138 -12.18 0.58 -2.07
C SER A 138 -11.24 -0.61 -2.29
N SER A 139 -10.01 -0.51 -1.77
CA SER A 139 -9.09 -1.66 -1.72
C SER A 139 -9.60 -2.71 -0.72
N PRO A 140 -9.46 -4.02 -1.01
CA PRO A 140 -9.88 -5.07 -0.10
C PRO A 140 -8.93 -5.20 1.10
N VAL A 141 -9.45 -5.81 2.17
CA VAL A 141 -8.62 -6.43 3.20
C VAL A 141 -7.91 -7.62 2.57
N CYS A 142 -6.57 -7.64 2.61
CA CYS A 142 -5.75 -8.72 2.12
C CYS A 142 -4.58 -9.03 3.06
N ASP A 143 -4.15 -10.29 3.07
CA ASP A 143 -2.89 -10.67 3.69
C ASP A 143 -1.78 -10.75 2.65
N GLY A 144 -0.56 -10.49 3.08
CA GLY A 144 0.58 -10.62 2.19
C GLY A 144 1.90 -10.32 2.85
N ALA A 145 2.97 -10.66 2.14
CA ALA A 145 4.32 -10.25 2.48
C ALA A 145 5.12 -10.01 1.20
N ALA A 146 6.05 -9.07 1.28
CA ALA A 146 7.03 -8.80 0.24
C ALA A 146 8.38 -8.46 0.88
N ALA A 147 9.47 -8.85 0.23
CA ALA A 147 10.80 -8.52 0.69
C ALA A 147 11.73 -8.18 -0.48
N VAL A 148 12.67 -7.27 -0.21
CA VAL A 148 13.76 -6.94 -1.12
C VAL A 148 15.10 -7.02 -0.38
N VAL A 149 16.14 -7.37 -1.13
CA VAL A 149 17.52 -7.38 -0.64
C VAL A 149 18.24 -6.20 -1.28
N LEU A 150 18.79 -5.34 -0.44
CA LEU A 150 19.57 -4.18 -0.84
C LEU A 150 21.05 -4.46 -0.59
N VAL A 151 21.87 -4.03 -1.54
CA VAL A 151 23.34 -4.12 -1.51
C VAL A 151 23.93 -2.89 -2.20
N PRO A 152 25.19 -2.51 -1.90
CA PRO A 152 25.94 -1.55 -2.69
C PRO A 152 25.95 -1.95 -4.18
N LEU A 153 25.77 -0.98 -5.09
CA LEU A 153 25.56 -1.25 -6.53
C LEU A 153 26.78 -1.97 -7.15
N GLU A 154 27.95 -1.53 -6.75
CA GLU A 154 29.31 -2.00 -7.02
C GLU A 154 29.47 -3.47 -6.64
N ARG A 155 28.80 -3.91 -5.57
CA ARG A 155 28.80 -5.31 -5.11
C ARG A 155 27.63 -6.12 -5.65
N ALA A 156 26.63 -5.50 -6.29
CA ALA A 156 25.42 -6.19 -6.74
C ALA A 156 25.70 -7.38 -7.68
N ARG A 157 26.79 -7.32 -8.46
CA ARG A 157 27.20 -8.42 -9.35
C ARG A 157 27.77 -9.65 -8.60
N GLU A 158 28.25 -9.48 -7.37
CA GLU A 158 28.73 -10.59 -6.51
C GLU A 158 27.57 -11.54 -6.16
N PHE A 159 26.35 -11.00 -6.02
CA PHE A 159 25.17 -11.73 -5.54
C PHE A 159 24.31 -12.34 -6.67
N GLY A 160 24.78 -12.31 -7.92
CA GLY A 160 24.20 -13.08 -9.02
C GLY A 160 24.48 -12.53 -10.42
N ARG A 161 25.31 -13.25 -11.20
CA ARG A 161 25.68 -12.90 -12.60
C ARG A 161 24.50 -12.87 -13.59
N HIS A 162 23.35 -13.43 -13.23
CA HIS A 162 22.16 -13.54 -14.09
C HIS A 162 20.91 -12.83 -13.52
N LYS A 163 21.01 -12.12 -12.40
CA LYS A 163 19.86 -11.41 -11.82
C LYS A 163 19.74 -10.03 -12.46
N ARG A 164 18.50 -9.63 -12.76
CA ARG A 164 18.20 -8.26 -13.22
C ARG A 164 18.44 -7.31 -12.04
N ILE A 165 19.52 -6.53 -12.12
CA ILE A 165 19.84 -5.52 -11.12
C ILE A 165 18.90 -4.33 -11.31
N VAL A 166 18.26 -3.89 -10.22
CA VAL A 166 17.44 -2.68 -10.18
C VAL A 166 18.15 -1.66 -9.31
N ARG A 167 18.49 -0.50 -9.89
CA ARG A 167 19.12 0.60 -9.17
C ARG A 167 18.04 1.50 -8.57
N VAL A 168 18.11 1.76 -7.27
CA VAL A 168 17.33 2.82 -6.62
C VAL A 168 17.88 4.17 -7.08
N ALA A 169 17.14 4.86 -7.94
CA ALA A 169 17.57 6.17 -8.46
C ALA A 169 17.32 7.30 -7.44
N ALA A 170 16.24 7.20 -6.67
CA ALA A 170 15.89 8.14 -5.60
C ALA A 170 15.01 7.44 -4.56
N SER A 171 15.06 7.94 -3.33
CA SER A 171 14.15 7.54 -2.25
C SER A 171 13.98 8.72 -1.31
N ILE A 172 12.73 9.21 -1.19
CA ILE A 172 12.36 10.38 -0.40
C ILE A 172 11.22 10.01 0.55
N MET A 173 11.14 10.72 1.66
CA MET A 173 10.04 10.64 2.61
C MET A 173 9.62 12.08 2.92
N ALA A 174 8.32 12.34 2.89
CA ALA A 174 7.72 13.62 3.22
C ALA A 174 6.67 13.37 4.30
N THR A 175 6.48 14.38 5.15
CA THR A 175 5.40 14.46 6.14
C THR A 175 4.20 15.15 5.52
#